data_AF-A0A4V1ZYP1-F1
#
_entry.id   AF-A0A4V1ZYP1-F1
#
_cell.length_a   1.000
_cell.length_b   1.000
_cell.length_c   1.000
_cell.angle_alpha   90.00
_cell.angle_beta   90.00
_cell.angle_gamma   90.00
#
_symmetry.space_group_name_H-M   'P 1'
#
loop_
_entity.id
_entity.type
_entity.pdbx_description
1 polymer ?
#
loop_
_entity_poly.entity_id
_entity_poly.type
_entity_poly.pdbx_seq_one_letter_code
_entity_poly.pdbx_strand_id
1 'polypeptide(L)'
;MYLFSTLKRHLHVLVALSAISFSAFSQSITTVSPTTVTNRSSITITGTGFTTSNANVRVNGVAATNVVVVSANQITAQAPSIATSGSYNVSVGNPATSTFPVTYVAPTATTISARVSRVITDFNGYWSSTSENSSGIQPDTQHNLIGFRYGPDNTVFSTGVNNTTLTANSVGFTAGDFRALPIISVSGNTTSSTFIALATKVDGNATAKVPTAPGVAGLKLKDVLIDGIKGLGLGTGITNISSGATLDFTVNNIVTEKIADAEPDIIITQTASPDTGNVNDIYYFSDNAGNIVGSPISANLNLITAVGSYRVDLFTVTQNTTNEAAVLVTGATGAGFDIGARPIRVAAFKLSEFGITDTNKGNATRFKVIPSGN
;
A
#
# COMPACT_ATOMS: atom_id res chain seq x y z
N MET A 1 -84.25 28.00 -34.00
CA MET A 1 -84.31 27.14 -35.20
C MET A 1 -82.90 27.10 -35.78
N TYR A 2 -82.11 26.08 -35.42
CA TYR A 2 -80.72 25.91 -35.85
C TYR A 2 -80.64 24.79 -36.88
N LEU A 3 -80.01 25.08 -38.02
CA LEU A 3 -79.72 24.16 -39.11
C LEU A 3 -78.21 24.18 -39.36
N PHE A 4 -77.59 22.98 -39.42
CA PHE A 4 -76.33 22.54 -40.08
C PHE A 4 -75.11 23.50 -40.14
N SER A 5 -73.84 23.12 -40.15
CA SER A 5 -73.03 21.89 -40.08
C SER A 5 -71.58 22.38 -40.25
N THR A 6 -70.56 21.70 -39.72
CA THR A 6 -69.33 21.30 -40.47
C THR A 6 -68.20 20.82 -39.54
N LEU A 7 -67.78 19.58 -39.82
CA LEU A 7 -66.38 19.15 -39.95
C LEU A 7 -65.42 19.24 -38.74
N LYS A 8 -65.26 18.12 -38.03
CA LYS A 8 -63.94 17.73 -37.47
C LYS A 8 -63.63 16.28 -37.81
N ARG A 9 -62.86 16.09 -38.88
CA ARG A 9 -62.09 14.87 -39.17
C ARG A 9 -61.25 14.52 -37.94
N HIS A 10 -61.64 13.49 -37.20
CA HIS A 10 -60.77 12.89 -36.19
C HIS A 10 -59.79 11.97 -36.92
N LEU A 11 -58.62 12.55 -37.20
CA LEU A 11 -57.42 11.85 -37.60
C LEU A 11 -57.06 10.85 -36.49
N HIS A 12 -57.34 9.56 -36.70
CA HIS A 12 -56.86 8.50 -35.82
C HIS A 12 -55.39 8.24 -36.17
N VAL A 13 -54.49 9.03 -35.58
CA VAL A 13 -53.06 8.67 -35.53
C VAL A 13 -52.93 7.62 -34.43
N LEU A 14 -52.97 6.34 -34.82
CA LEU A 14 -52.51 5.26 -33.96
C LEU A 14 -50.98 5.38 -33.89
N VAL A 15 -50.46 6.05 -32.85
CA VAL A 15 -49.05 5.95 -32.49
C VAL A 15 -48.86 4.53 -31.96
N ALA A 16 -48.45 3.62 -32.85
CA ALA A 16 -47.90 2.35 -32.44
C ALA A 16 -46.58 2.66 -31.71
N LEU A 17 -46.68 2.78 -30.39
CA LEU A 17 -45.53 2.81 -29.51
C LEU A 17 -44.88 1.43 -29.65
N SER A 18 -43.95 1.32 -30.59
CA SER A 18 -43.06 0.16 -30.67
C SER A 18 -42.29 0.17 -29.36
N ALA A 19 -42.72 -0.69 -28.44
CA ALA A 19 -41.95 -1.03 -27.27
C ALA A 19 -40.68 -1.69 -27.79
N ILE A 20 -39.64 -0.89 -28.05
CA ILE A 20 -38.28 -1.39 -28.19
C ILE A 20 -37.97 -1.97 -26.82
N SER A 21 -38.16 -3.28 -26.70
CA SER A 21 -37.67 -4.04 -25.57
C SER A 21 -36.15 -4.02 -25.71
N PHE A 22 -35.49 -3.06 -25.07
CA PHE A 22 -34.08 -3.20 -24.80
C PHE A 22 -33.95 -4.42 -23.90
N SER A 23 -33.55 -5.55 -24.46
CA SER A 23 -33.00 -6.64 -23.67
C SER A 23 -31.71 -6.11 -23.05
N ALA A 24 -31.83 -5.47 -21.89
CA ALA A 24 -30.68 -5.24 -21.04
C ALA A 24 -30.09 -6.63 -20.79
N PHE A 25 -28.90 -6.89 -21.34
CA PHE A 25 -28.19 -8.13 -21.05
C PHE A 25 -28.00 -8.17 -19.53
N SER A 26 -28.69 -9.10 -18.86
CA SER A 26 -28.53 -9.32 -17.43
C SER A 26 -27.06 -9.65 -17.17
N GLN A 27 -26.44 -8.88 -16.28
CA GLN A 27 -25.07 -9.14 -15.87
C GLN A 27 -25.02 -10.42 -15.04
N SER A 28 -24.05 -11.28 -15.33
CA SER A 28 -23.79 -12.47 -14.53
C SER A 28 -22.39 -12.42 -13.93
N ILE A 29 -22.24 -12.96 -12.72
CA ILE A 29 -20.95 -13.23 -12.10
C ILE A 29 -20.73 -14.74 -12.14
N THR A 30 -19.61 -15.15 -12.72
CA THR A 30 -19.17 -16.56 -12.73
C THR A 30 -18.16 -16.82 -11.63
N THR A 31 -17.18 -15.92 -11.46
CA THR A 31 -16.15 -16.04 -10.41
C THR A 31 -15.73 -14.67 -9.88
N VAL A 32 -15.25 -14.68 -8.63
CA VAL A 32 -14.50 -13.58 -8.03
C VAL A 32 -13.18 -14.14 -7.50
N SER A 33 -12.07 -13.44 -7.76
CA SER A 33 -10.76 -13.77 -7.23
C SER A 33 -10.02 -12.52 -6.75
N PRO A 34 -9.40 -12.52 -5.57
CA PRO A 34 -9.48 -13.57 -4.53
C PRO A 34 -10.87 -13.68 -3.87
N THR A 35 -11.12 -14.78 -3.15
CA THR A 35 -12.38 -15.03 -2.42
C THR A 35 -12.29 -14.71 -0.94
N THR A 36 -11.10 -14.55 -0.36
CA THR A 36 -10.91 -13.98 0.98
C THR A 36 -10.25 -12.60 0.87
N VAL A 37 -11.00 -11.55 1.20
CA VAL A 37 -10.68 -10.14 0.92
C VAL A 37 -10.77 -9.25 2.16
N THR A 38 -10.18 -8.06 2.09
CA THR A 38 -10.28 -7.01 3.10
C THR A 38 -10.48 -5.66 2.41
N ASN A 39 -10.57 -4.59 3.20
CA ASN A 39 -10.60 -3.23 2.69
C ASN A 39 -9.47 -3.01 1.68
N ARG A 40 -9.83 -2.52 0.49
CA ARG A 40 -8.94 -2.21 -0.62
C ARG A 40 -8.18 -3.40 -1.24
N SER A 41 -8.57 -4.65 -0.93
CA SER A 41 -8.17 -5.80 -1.75
C SER A 41 -8.65 -5.60 -3.18
N SER A 42 -7.74 -5.74 -4.16
CA SER A 42 -8.10 -5.75 -5.58
C SER A 42 -8.77 -7.09 -5.91
N ILE A 43 -10.00 -7.03 -6.40
CA ILE A 43 -10.79 -8.19 -6.83
C ILE A 43 -10.99 -8.16 -8.35
N THR A 44 -10.84 -9.32 -8.97
CA THR A 44 -11.21 -9.56 -10.36
C THR A 44 -12.53 -10.33 -10.38
N ILE A 45 -13.51 -9.79 -11.10
CA ILE A 45 -14.85 -10.36 -11.27
C ILE A 45 -14.94 -10.80 -12.72
N THR A 46 -15.16 -12.10 -12.95
CA THR A 46 -15.38 -12.66 -14.29
C THR A 46 -16.84 -13.03 -14.46
N GLY A 47 -17.38 -12.77 -15.64
CA GLY A 47 -18.81 -12.92 -15.91
C GLY A 47 -19.20 -12.54 -17.33
N THR A 48 -20.40 -11.97 -17.49
CA THR A 48 -20.93 -11.51 -18.78
C THR A 48 -21.75 -10.22 -18.63
N GLY A 49 -21.89 -9.48 -19.72
CA GLY A 49 -22.79 -8.31 -19.81
C GLY A 49 -22.25 -7.03 -19.15
N PHE A 50 -20.96 -6.98 -18.85
CA PHE A 50 -20.35 -5.80 -18.21
C PHE A 50 -20.15 -4.67 -19.22
N THR A 51 -20.60 -3.47 -18.87
CA THR A 51 -20.37 -2.24 -19.61
C THR A 51 -20.03 -1.12 -18.63
N THR A 52 -19.35 -0.08 -19.09
CA THR A 52 -19.03 1.08 -18.25
C THR A 52 -20.28 1.79 -17.71
N SER A 53 -21.40 1.73 -18.45
CA SER A 53 -22.67 2.33 -18.05
C SER A 53 -23.43 1.55 -16.98
N ASN A 54 -23.13 0.26 -16.76
CA ASN A 54 -23.88 -0.61 -15.85
C ASN A 54 -23.02 -1.29 -14.77
N ALA A 55 -21.71 -1.04 -14.72
CA ALA A 55 -20.81 -1.62 -13.73
C ALA A 55 -20.99 -0.95 -12.35
N ASN A 56 -21.89 -1.48 -11.54
CA ASN A 56 -22.03 -1.14 -10.13
C ASN A 56 -21.61 -2.32 -9.26
N VAL A 57 -20.34 -2.33 -8.80
CA VAL A 57 -19.82 -3.40 -7.94
C VAL A 57 -20.09 -3.05 -6.48
N ARG A 58 -20.62 -4.00 -5.72
CA ARG A 58 -20.82 -3.88 -4.28
C ARG A 58 -20.36 -5.13 -3.54
N VAL A 59 -19.94 -4.96 -2.29
CA VAL A 59 -19.65 -6.05 -1.36
C VAL A 59 -20.50 -5.83 -0.13
N ASN A 60 -21.37 -6.78 0.21
CA ASN A 60 -22.36 -6.62 1.29
C ASN A 60 -23.22 -5.36 1.15
N GLY A 61 -23.59 -4.99 -0.07
CA GLY A 61 -24.36 -3.77 -0.37
C GLY A 61 -23.55 -2.46 -0.31
N VAL A 62 -22.30 -2.46 0.17
CA VAL A 62 -21.40 -1.29 0.17
C VAL A 62 -20.72 -1.17 -1.18
N ALA A 63 -20.69 0.04 -1.75
CA ALA A 63 -20.07 0.29 -3.05
C ALA A 63 -18.56 0.05 -3.02
N ALA A 64 -18.08 -0.77 -3.96
CA ALA A 64 -16.65 -0.93 -4.20
C ALA A 64 -16.05 0.34 -4.83
N THR A 65 -14.74 0.51 -4.72
CA THR A 65 -13.99 1.62 -5.33
C THR A 65 -13.16 1.11 -6.50
N ASN A 66 -12.56 2.03 -7.28
CA ASN A 66 -11.67 1.71 -8.41
C ASN A 66 -12.25 0.66 -9.37
N VAL A 67 -13.56 0.78 -9.66
CA VAL A 67 -14.27 -0.12 -10.57
C VAL A 67 -13.84 0.20 -12.01
N VAL A 68 -13.20 -0.76 -12.65
CA VAL A 68 -12.74 -0.68 -14.04
C VAL A 68 -13.33 -1.86 -14.81
N VAL A 69 -14.09 -1.55 -15.85
CA VAL A 69 -14.56 -2.55 -16.82
C VAL A 69 -13.43 -2.82 -17.79
N VAL A 70 -12.76 -3.96 -17.63
CA VAL A 70 -11.64 -4.38 -18.49
C VAL A 70 -12.18 -4.89 -19.83
N SER A 71 -13.29 -5.63 -19.80
CA SER A 71 -13.99 -6.12 -20.99
C SER A 71 -15.45 -6.44 -20.65
N ALA A 72 -16.23 -6.88 -21.64
CA ALA A 72 -17.61 -7.34 -21.43
C ALA A 72 -17.74 -8.54 -20.46
N ASN A 73 -16.61 -9.18 -20.13
CA ASN A 73 -16.54 -10.39 -19.31
C ASN A 73 -15.67 -10.22 -18.06
N GLN A 74 -15.04 -9.06 -17.86
CA GLN A 74 -14.16 -8.84 -16.71
C GLN A 74 -14.27 -7.42 -16.15
N ILE A 75 -14.43 -7.34 -14.83
CA ILE A 75 -14.31 -6.11 -14.04
C ILE A 75 -13.19 -6.30 -13.02
N THR A 76 -12.39 -5.27 -12.79
CA THR A 76 -11.58 -5.14 -11.57
C THR A 76 -12.18 -4.09 -10.65
N ALA A 77 -12.13 -4.32 -9.35
CA ALA A 77 -12.59 -3.36 -8.35
C ALA A 77 -11.79 -3.50 -7.05
N GLN A 78 -11.93 -2.57 -6.12
CA GLN A 78 -11.40 -2.67 -4.78
C GLN A 78 -12.52 -2.86 -3.76
N ALA A 79 -12.39 -3.89 -2.93
CA ALA A 79 -13.34 -4.17 -1.87
C ALA A 79 -13.43 -2.96 -0.91
N PRO A 80 -14.64 -2.56 -0.48
CA PRO A 80 -14.81 -1.41 0.39
C PRO A 80 -14.41 -1.71 1.85
N SER A 81 -14.39 -0.66 2.66
CA SER A 81 -14.30 -0.80 4.11
C SER A 81 -15.63 -1.32 4.67
N ILE A 82 -15.57 -2.42 5.42
CA ILE A 82 -16.70 -3.03 6.13
C ILE A 82 -16.21 -3.31 7.56
N ALA A 83 -17.03 -2.92 8.55
CA ALA A 83 -16.60 -2.91 9.95
C ALA A 83 -16.40 -4.30 10.56
N THR A 84 -17.06 -5.32 10.02
CA THR A 84 -17.07 -6.68 10.59
C THR A 84 -16.59 -7.70 9.58
N SER A 85 -15.87 -8.70 10.08
CA SER A 85 -15.52 -9.90 9.31
C SER A 85 -16.77 -10.79 9.13
N GLY A 86 -16.85 -11.50 8.00
CA GLY A 86 -17.97 -12.40 7.75
C GLY A 86 -18.05 -12.90 6.32
N SER A 87 -19.01 -13.77 6.06
CA SER A 87 -19.35 -14.21 4.70
C SER A 87 -20.29 -13.17 4.07
N TYR A 88 -19.87 -12.59 2.95
CA TYR A 88 -20.62 -11.58 2.21
C TYR A 88 -20.75 -11.95 0.75
N ASN A 89 -21.60 -11.21 0.03
CA ASN A 89 -21.77 -11.37 -1.40
C ASN A 89 -21.20 -10.16 -2.14
N VAL A 90 -20.42 -10.44 -3.18
CA VAL A 90 -20.11 -9.49 -4.25
C VAL A 90 -21.28 -9.48 -5.21
N SER A 91 -21.73 -8.30 -5.64
CA SER A 91 -22.79 -8.14 -6.62
C SER A 91 -22.39 -7.14 -7.70
N VAL A 92 -22.90 -7.32 -8.91
CA VAL A 92 -22.74 -6.38 -10.02
C VAL A 92 -24.10 -5.95 -10.56
N GLY A 93 -24.26 -4.65 -10.81
CA GLY A 93 -25.42 -4.06 -11.46
C GLY A 93 -26.37 -3.32 -10.53
N ASN A 94 -27.35 -2.63 -11.12
CA ASN A 94 -28.42 -1.95 -10.38
C ASN A 94 -29.74 -1.99 -11.18
N PRO A 95 -30.70 -2.87 -10.83
CA PRO A 95 -30.66 -3.83 -9.73
C PRO A 95 -29.67 -4.98 -10.00
N ALA A 96 -29.00 -5.47 -8.96
CA ALA A 96 -28.12 -6.63 -9.08
C ALA A 96 -28.94 -7.91 -9.25
N THR A 97 -28.61 -8.70 -10.28
CA THR A 97 -29.30 -9.98 -10.58
C THR A 97 -28.41 -11.21 -10.37
N SER A 98 -27.12 -10.99 -10.07
CA SER A 98 -26.14 -12.04 -9.84
C SER A 98 -25.19 -11.65 -8.70
N THR A 99 -24.84 -12.65 -7.87
CA THR A 99 -23.98 -12.48 -6.70
C THR A 99 -23.00 -13.63 -6.56
N PHE A 100 -21.85 -13.38 -5.93
CA PHE A 100 -20.85 -14.39 -5.65
C PHE A 100 -20.34 -14.28 -4.20
N PRO A 101 -20.26 -15.39 -3.44
CA PRO A 101 -19.85 -15.35 -2.04
C PRO A 101 -18.35 -15.10 -1.89
N VAL A 102 -17.99 -14.29 -0.90
CA VAL A 102 -16.61 -14.02 -0.47
C VAL A 102 -16.53 -13.99 1.05
N THR A 103 -15.37 -14.31 1.60
CA THR A 103 -15.06 -14.05 3.01
C THR A 103 -14.41 -12.68 3.13
N TYR A 104 -14.95 -11.82 3.98
CA TYR A 104 -14.34 -10.53 4.31
C TYR A 104 -13.67 -10.61 5.67
N VAL A 105 -12.43 -10.14 5.77
CA VAL A 105 -11.68 -10.04 7.02
C VAL A 105 -11.42 -8.56 7.32
N ALA A 106 -12.11 -8.01 8.32
CA ALA A 106 -11.92 -6.63 8.73
C ALA A 106 -10.51 -6.43 9.31
N PRO A 107 -9.77 -5.35 8.93
CA PRO A 107 -8.46 -5.08 9.51
C PRO A 107 -8.54 -4.78 11.02
N THR A 108 -7.58 -5.28 11.78
CA THR A 108 -7.41 -4.90 13.19
C THR A 108 -6.54 -3.65 13.28
N ALA A 109 -6.98 -2.64 14.02
CA ALA A 109 -6.21 -1.43 14.21
C ALA A 109 -4.92 -1.70 15.01
N THR A 110 -3.81 -1.13 14.55
CA THR A 110 -2.52 -1.21 15.22
C THR A 110 -2.62 -0.57 16.60
N THR A 111 -2.11 -1.26 17.62
CA THR A 111 -2.00 -0.69 18.97
C THR A 111 -0.68 0.06 19.15
N ILE A 112 -0.59 0.93 20.17
CA ILE A 112 0.63 1.69 20.49
C ILE A 112 1.84 0.77 20.73
N SER A 113 1.63 -0.53 20.98
CA SER A 113 2.68 -1.54 21.18
C SER A 113 3.51 -1.87 19.94
N ALA A 114 3.04 -1.55 18.72
CA ALA A 114 3.81 -1.77 17.49
C ALA A 114 4.94 -0.74 17.29
N ARG A 115 5.10 0.24 18.18
CA ARG A 115 6.06 1.33 18.00
C ARG A 115 7.49 0.86 18.20
N VAL A 116 8.35 1.19 17.23
CA VAL A 116 9.79 1.26 17.46
C VAL A 116 10.10 2.59 18.12
N SER A 117 10.93 2.60 19.15
CA SER A 117 11.23 3.80 19.95
C SER A 117 12.64 4.36 19.73
N ARG A 118 13.45 3.68 18.90
CA ARG A 118 14.81 4.08 18.52
C ARG A 118 15.22 3.31 17.28
N VAL A 119 15.90 3.98 16.35
CA VAL A 119 16.61 3.33 15.24
C VAL A 119 18.09 3.65 15.34
N ILE A 120 18.93 2.73 14.87
CA ILE A 120 20.38 2.84 14.83
C ILE A 120 20.82 2.53 13.40
N THR A 121 21.67 3.37 12.83
CA THR A 121 22.15 3.25 11.46
C THR A 121 23.67 3.31 11.41
N ASP A 122 24.25 2.91 10.29
CA ASP A 122 25.69 3.04 10.01
C ASP A 122 26.06 4.41 9.41
N PHE A 123 25.15 5.39 9.44
CA PHE A 123 25.41 6.75 8.98
C PHE A 123 26.64 7.34 9.69
N ASN A 124 27.62 7.81 8.90
CA ASN A 124 28.92 8.30 9.38
C ASN A 124 29.60 7.35 10.39
N GLY A 125 29.47 6.04 10.16
CA GLY A 125 30.06 4.98 10.97
C GLY A 125 29.19 4.53 12.14
N TYR A 126 28.37 5.43 12.71
CA TYR A 126 27.36 5.12 13.71
C TYR A 126 26.44 6.32 13.93
N TRP A 127 25.15 6.09 13.84
CA TRP A 127 24.15 7.07 14.24
C TRP A 127 23.03 6.38 15.00
N SER A 128 22.55 7.02 16.07
CA SER A 128 21.46 6.53 16.88
C SER A 128 20.43 7.64 17.04
N SER A 129 19.18 7.29 16.80
CA SER A 129 18.07 8.19 17.03
C SER A 129 17.82 8.39 18.54
N THR A 130 17.24 9.53 18.92
CA THR A 130 17.12 9.98 20.31
C THR A 130 15.71 10.51 20.69
N SER A 131 14.69 10.33 19.81
CA SER A 131 13.40 11.06 19.74
C SER A 131 13.54 12.50 19.24
N GLU A 132 12.51 13.07 18.57
CA GLU A 132 12.57 14.29 17.72
C GLU A 132 13.77 15.22 17.99
N ASN A 133 14.86 14.89 17.30
CA ASN A 133 15.96 15.73 16.88
C ASN A 133 16.26 16.99 17.72
N SER A 134 16.83 16.82 18.92
CA SER A 134 17.54 17.90 19.64
C SER A 134 19.06 17.88 19.41
N SER A 135 19.57 16.96 18.59
CA SER A 135 20.98 16.80 18.25
C SER A 135 21.13 16.95 16.74
N GLY A 136 21.48 18.14 16.25
CA GLY A 136 21.40 18.61 14.84
C GLY A 136 22.11 17.82 13.73
N ILE A 137 22.39 16.53 13.92
CA ILE A 137 22.96 15.60 12.94
C ILE A 137 21.83 14.70 12.41
N GLN A 138 21.36 15.03 11.22
CA GLN A 138 20.40 14.25 10.45
C GLN A 138 21.17 13.44 9.40
N PRO A 139 20.89 12.13 9.26
CA PRO A 139 21.45 11.35 8.16
C PRO A 139 21.17 12.02 6.82
N ASP A 140 22.19 12.14 5.98
CA ASP A 140 22.10 12.80 4.67
C ASP A 140 22.81 12.04 3.56
N THR A 141 23.37 10.87 3.84
CA THR A 141 23.92 9.92 2.86
C THR A 141 23.17 8.59 2.93
N GLN A 142 23.50 7.63 2.05
CA GLN A 142 23.00 6.26 2.20
C GLN A 142 23.41 5.70 3.57
N HIS A 143 22.45 5.10 4.26
CA HIS A 143 22.68 4.47 5.57
C HIS A 143 21.68 3.33 5.77
N ASN A 144 22.18 2.23 6.34
CA ASN A 144 21.41 1.03 6.60
C ASN A 144 20.89 1.04 8.04
N LEU A 145 19.70 0.50 8.25
CA LEU A 145 19.21 0.17 9.59
C LEU A 145 20.02 -1.00 10.15
N ILE A 146 20.83 -0.74 11.17
CA ILE A 146 21.69 -1.76 11.80
C ILE A 146 21.10 -2.30 13.11
N GLY A 147 20.18 -1.55 13.73
CA GLY A 147 19.43 -2.01 14.89
C GLY A 147 18.28 -1.08 15.24
N PHE A 148 17.36 -1.56 16.07
CA PHE A 148 16.18 -0.81 16.48
C PHE A 148 15.69 -1.26 17.86
N ARG A 149 14.99 -0.38 18.57
CA ARG A 149 14.45 -0.66 19.91
C ARG A 149 12.95 -0.87 19.85
N TYR A 150 12.49 -2.02 20.32
CA TYR A 150 11.12 -2.48 20.19
C TYR A 150 10.61 -3.14 21.47
N GLY A 151 9.28 -3.13 21.62
CA GLY A 151 8.58 -3.86 22.66
C GLY A 151 8.54 -3.16 24.03
N PRO A 152 7.76 -3.71 24.97
CA PRO A 152 7.59 -3.15 26.31
C PRO A 152 8.90 -3.10 27.10
N ASP A 153 9.80 -4.06 26.85
CA ASP A 153 11.08 -4.20 27.54
C ASP A 153 12.17 -3.27 26.98
N ASN A 154 11.85 -2.48 25.94
CA ASN A 154 12.81 -1.59 25.27
C ASN A 154 14.07 -2.34 24.79
N THR A 155 13.90 -3.59 24.34
CA THR A 155 14.98 -4.42 23.81
C THR A 155 15.48 -3.86 22.49
N VAL A 156 16.80 -3.77 22.34
CA VAL A 156 17.43 -3.45 21.05
C VAL A 156 17.65 -4.76 20.30
N PHE A 157 17.13 -4.84 19.08
CA PHE A 157 17.40 -5.91 18.14
C PHE A 157 18.38 -5.43 17.09
N SER A 158 19.41 -6.20 16.79
CA SER A 158 20.29 -5.94 15.65
C SER A 158 19.67 -6.50 14.38
N THR A 159 19.84 -5.82 13.24
CA THR A 159 19.38 -6.35 11.95
C THR A 159 20.36 -7.36 11.34
N GLY A 160 21.54 -7.52 11.94
CA GLY A 160 22.61 -8.34 11.39
C GLY A 160 23.35 -7.68 10.21
N VAL A 161 23.08 -6.41 9.90
CA VAL A 161 23.81 -5.65 8.88
C VAL A 161 25.22 -5.30 9.34
N ASN A 162 25.34 -4.76 10.56
CA ASN A 162 26.63 -4.33 11.10
C ASN A 162 26.67 -4.43 12.64
N ASN A 163 26.70 -5.66 13.14
CA ASN A 163 26.77 -5.94 14.57
C ASN A 163 28.11 -5.46 15.18
N THR A 164 29.18 -5.43 14.39
CA THR A 164 30.49 -4.91 14.82
C THR A 164 30.41 -3.45 15.25
N THR A 165 29.73 -2.59 14.47
CA THR A 165 29.50 -1.18 14.82
C THR A 165 28.68 -1.07 16.12
N LEU A 166 27.65 -1.91 16.30
CA LEU A 166 26.86 -1.91 17.54
C LEU A 166 27.74 -2.26 18.76
N THR A 167 28.53 -3.33 18.67
CA THR A 167 29.45 -3.75 19.73
C THR A 167 30.51 -2.68 20.03
N ALA A 168 31.11 -2.08 18.99
CA ALA A 168 32.12 -1.03 19.14
C ALA A 168 31.57 0.22 19.85
N ASN A 169 30.28 0.51 19.69
CA ASN A 169 29.58 1.61 20.36
C ASN A 169 28.90 1.17 21.67
N SER A 170 29.27 0.01 22.22
CA SER A 170 28.75 -0.51 23.50
C SER A 170 27.21 -0.64 23.54
N VAL A 171 26.59 -0.91 22.39
CA VAL A 171 25.15 -1.18 22.32
C VAL A 171 24.92 -2.66 22.63
N GLY A 172 24.22 -2.95 23.73
CA GLY A 172 23.70 -4.29 23.99
C GLY A 172 22.49 -4.58 23.08
N PHE A 173 22.44 -5.77 22.47
CA PHE A 173 21.37 -6.15 21.56
C PHE A 173 21.08 -7.65 21.58
N THR A 174 19.84 -8.01 21.21
CA THR A 174 19.48 -9.35 20.75
C THR A 174 19.83 -9.48 19.27
N ALA A 175 20.58 -10.51 18.91
CA ALA A 175 20.99 -10.73 17.53
C ALA A 175 19.81 -11.21 16.69
N GLY A 176 19.66 -10.63 15.48
CA GLY A 176 18.66 -10.99 14.49
C GLY A 176 19.25 -10.96 13.08
N ASP A 177 18.51 -11.47 12.09
CA ASP A 177 18.86 -11.43 10.65
C ASP A 177 17.69 -10.88 9.84
N PHE A 178 17.62 -9.56 9.76
CA PHE A 178 16.54 -8.85 9.05
C PHE A 178 16.95 -8.58 7.61
N ARG A 179 15.98 -8.72 6.69
CA ARG A 179 16.15 -8.50 5.26
C ARG A 179 14.87 -7.90 4.69
N ALA A 180 14.99 -7.02 3.70
CA ALA A 180 13.83 -6.64 2.92
C ALA A 180 13.24 -7.89 2.23
N LEU A 181 11.92 -7.99 2.25
CA LEU A 181 11.23 -9.01 1.47
C LEU A 181 11.45 -8.72 -0.03
N PRO A 182 11.65 -9.74 -0.87
CA PRO A 182 11.76 -9.53 -2.31
C PRO A 182 10.48 -8.92 -2.87
N ILE A 183 10.58 -7.73 -3.44
CA ILE A 183 9.44 -7.06 -4.07
C ILE A 183 9.10 -7.74 -5.40
N ILE A 184 7.81 -7.98 -5.60
CA ILE A 184 7.25 -8.55 -6.83
C ILE A 184 6.76 -7.41 -7.73
N SER A 185 5.98 -6.49 -7.16
CA SER A 185 5.40 -5.37 -7.90
C SER A 185 4.94 -4.24 -6.97
N VAL A 186 4.88 -3.05 -7.55
CA VAL A 186 4.14 -1.87 -7.09
C VAL A 186 3.05 -1.64 -8.15
N SER A 187 1.81 -2.02 -7.85
CA SER A 187 0.72 -1.89 -8.82
C SER A 187 0.28 -0.42 -8.99
N GLY A 188 -0.51 -0.17 -10.04
CA GLY A 188 -1.06 1.16 -10.33
C GLY A 188 -0.10 2.04 -11.12
N ASN A 189 -0.40 3.34 -11.12
CA ASN A 189 0.24 4.34 -11.97
C ASN A 189 0.81 5.49 -11.13
N THR A 190 1.86 6.11 -11.66
CA THR A 190 2.42 7.35 -11.11
C THR A 190 1.48 8.52 -11.34
N THR A 191 1.41 9.41 -10.36
CA THR A 191 0.69 10.69 -10.45
C THR A 191 1.70 11.84 -10.50
N SER A 192 1.22 13.06 -10.76
CA SER A 192 2.05 14.28 -10.66
C SER A 192 2.76 14.44 -9.31
N SER A 193 2.25 13.78 -8.28
CA SER A 193 2.73 13.85 -6.91
C SER A 193 3.58 12.64 -6.51
N THR A 194 3.81 11.65 -7.35
CA THR A 194 4.69 10.51 -7.02
C THR A 194 6.16 10.94 -7.15
N PHE A 195 6.96 10.67 -6.11
CA PHE A 195 8.39 11.03 -6.09
C PHE A 195 9.25 9.89 -5.55
N ILE A 196 10.50 9.82 -6.02
CA ILE A 196 11.57 9.10 -5.34
C ILE A 196 12.21 10.05 -4.32
N ALA A 197 12.34 9.57 -3.08
CA ALA A 197 13.03 10.23 -2.00
C ALA A 197 14.41 9.61 -1.82
N LEU A 198 15.46 10.45 -1.78
CA LEU A 198 16.84 10.05 -1.52
C LEU A 198 17.42 10.92 -0.42
N ALA A 199 18.30 10.39 0.41
CA ALA A 199 19.04 11.22 1.36
C ALA A 199 19.89 12.24 0.58
N THR A 200 19.91 13.49 1.03
CA THR A 200 20.34 14.64 0.20
C THR A 200 21.66 14.43 -0.55
N LYS A 201 22.70 13.90 0.10
CA LYS A 201 24.02 13.69 -0.51
C LYS A 201 24.18 12.37 -1.27
N VAL A 202 23.13 11.58 -1.45
CA VAL A 202 23.17 10.35 -2.28
C VAL A 202 23.48 10.69 -3.74
N ASP A 203 23.05 11.86 -4.21
CA ASP A 203 23.37 12.37 -5.55
C ASP A 203 24.73 13.09 -5.63
N GLY A 204 25.50 13.07 -4.54
CA GLY A 204 26.81 13.71 -4.43
C GLY A 204 26.77 15.22 -4.18
N ASN A 205 25.60 15.83 -3.98
CA ASN A 205 25.46 17.27 -3.77
C ASN A 205 24.63 17.60 -2.52
N ALA A 206 25.10 18.52 -1.68
CA ALA A 206 24.41 18.89 -0.45
C ALA A 206 23.34 19.99 -0.63
N THR A 207 23.25 20.58 -1.82
CA THR A 207 22.54 21.84 -2.07
C THR A 207 21.67 21.83 -3.34
N ALA A 208 21.93 20.91 -4.26
CA ALA A 208 21.25 20.80 -5.52
C ALA A 208 20.88 19.34 -5.77
N LYS A 209 19.77 19.14 -6.47
CA LYS A 209 19.28 17.81 -6.86
C LYS A 209 19.89 17.43 -8.20
N VAL A 210 20.72 16.40 -8.23
CA VAL A 210 21.49 15.99 -9.41
C VAL A 210 20.93 14.67 -9.96
N PRO A 211 19.90 14.69 -10.83
CA PRO A 211 19.26 13.48 -11.33
C PRO A 211 20.18 12.63 -12.21
N THR A 212 21.30 13.19 -12.68
CA THR A 212 22.30 12.51 -13.51
C THR A 212 23.45 11.92 -12.70
N ALA A 213 23.44 12.02 -11.37
CA ALA A 213 24.51 11.50 -10.53
C ALA A 213 24.66 9.97 -10.69
N PRO A 214 25.88 9.41 -10.61
CA PRO A 214 26.09 7.97 -10.62
C PRO A 214 25.29 7.29 -9.50
N GLY A 215 24.52 6.25 -9.83
CA GLY A 215 23.64 5.56 -8.89
C GLY A 215 22.27 6.21 -8.66
N VAL A 216 22.04 7.43 -9.18
CA VAL A 216 20.74 8.12 -9.14
C VAL A 216 20.04 8.08 -10.50
N ALA A 217 20.82 8.25 -11.58
CA ALA A 217 20.28 8.31 -12.93
C ALA A 217 19.47 7.05 -13.29
N GLY A 218 18.20 7.25 -13.61
CA GLY A 218 17.31 6.18 -14.09
C GLY A 218 16.79 5.23 -13.00
N LEU A 219 16.95 5.55 -11.72
CA LEU A 219 16.36 4.77 -10.63
C LEU A 219 14.86 4.54 -10.84
N LYS A 220 14.42 3.31 -10.66
CA LYS A 220 13.01 2.93 -10.64
C LYS A 220 12.46 2.99 -9.23
N LEU A 221 11.14 3.06 -9.12
CA LEU A 221 10.45 3.02 -7.83
C LEU A 221 10.86 1.82 -6.97
N LYS A 222 10.96 0.62 -7.56
CA LYS A 222 11.35 -0.58 -6.82
C LYS A 222 12.80 -0.57 -6.34
N ASP A 223 13.69 0.14 -7.02
CA ASP A 223 15.13 0.13 -6.69
C ASP A 223 15.35 0.73 -5.30
N VAL A 224 14.56 1.73 -4.93
CA VAL A 224 14.63 2.46 -3.64
C VAL A 224 13.77 1.86 -2.53
N LEU A 225 13.19 0.68 -2.74
CA LEU A 225 12.44 -0.06 -1.71
C LEU A 225 13.23 -1.22 -1.10
N ILE A 226 14.31 -1.64 -1.77
CA ILE A 226 15.10 -2.82 -1.41
C ILE A 226 16.61 -2.56 -1.51
N ASP A 227 17.03 -1.29 -1.50
CA ASP A 227 18.44 -0.90 -1.56
C ASP A 227 19.12 -0.95 -0.18
N GLY A 228 20.44 -0.80 -0.20
CA GLY A 228 21.27 -0.97 0.99
C GLY A 228 21.58 -2.43 1.30
N ILE A 229 22.37 -2.65 2.34
CA ILE A 229 22.80 -3.98 2.76
C ILE A 229 21.57 -4.72 3.28
N LYS A 230 21.31 -5.92 2.73
CA LYS A 230 20.09 -6.71 2.99
C LYS A 230 18.78 -5.99 2.65
N GLY A 231 18.82 -4.94 1.84
CA GLY A 231 17.65 -4.11 1.52
C GLY A 231 17.19 -3.22 2.67
N LEU A 232 18.06 -2.93 3.64
CA LEU A 232 17.72 -2.17 4.84
C LEU A 232 18.17 -0.70 4.77
N GLY A 233 18.29 -0.12 3.57
CA GLY A 233 18.50 1.31 3.39
C GLY A 233 17.34 2.12 3.99
N LEU A 234 17.66 3.07 4.87
CA LEU A 234 16.65 3.94 5.51
C LEU A 234 16.64 5.37 4.93
N GLY A 235 17.59 5.67 4.05
CA GLY A 235 17.75 6.98 3.41
C GLY A 235 17.00 7.13 2.08
N THR A 236 16.25 6.14 1.66
CA THR A 236 15.62 6.05 0.34
C THR A 236 14.16 5.64 0.47
N GLY A 237 13.35 5.94 -0.55
CA GLY A 237 11.97 5.47 -0.60
C GLY A 237 11.14 6.12 -1.69
N ILE A 238 9.84 5.80 -1.67
CA ILE A 238 8.85 6.38 -2.58
C ILE A 238 7.86 7.19 -1.73
N THR A 239 7.42 8.32 -2.27
CA THR A 239 6.36 9.13 -1.65
C THR A 239 5.13 9.20 -2.54
N ASN A 240 3.96 9.36 -1.91
CA ASN A 240 2.65 9.55 -2.57
C ASN A 240 2.33 8.42 -3.56
N ILE A 241 2.48 7.18 -3.08
CA ILE A 241 1.95 6.02 -3.79
C ILE A 241 0.42 6.06 -3.64
N SER A 242 -0.30 5.97 -4.75
CA SER A 242 -1.76 6.05 -4.79
C SER A 242 -2.44 5.07 -3.84
N SER A 243 -3.59 5.47 -3.26
CA SER A 243 -4.49 4.56 -2.55
C SER A 243 -5.14 3.51 -3.47
N GLY A 244 -4.91 3.56 -4.78
CA GLY A 244 -5.24 2.48 -5.69
C GLY A 244 -4.21 1.35 -5.72
N ALA A 245 -3.00 1.58 -5.22
CA ALA A 245 -1.86 0.69 -5.40
C ALA A 245 -1.80 -0.45 -4.38
N THR A 246 -0.98 -1.44 -4.70
CA THR A 246 -0.59 -2.55 -3.83
C THR A 246 0.90 -2.80 -4.05
N LEU A 247 1.67 -2.79 -2.98
CA LEU A 247 3.03 -3.31 -2.99
C LEU A 247 2.93 -4.78 -2.59
N ASP A 248 3.46 -5.67 -3.44
CA ASP A 248 3.38 -7.12 -3.28
C ASP A 248 4.79 -7.67 -3.10
N PHE A 249 5.00 -8.43 -2.02
CA PHE A 249 6.28 -8.97 -1.63
C PHE A 249 6.20 -10.49 -1.47
N THR A 250 7.30 -11.18 -1.78
CA THR A 250 7.39 -12.64 -1.62
C THR A 250 7.73 -13.00 -0.18
N VAL A 251 7.03 -14.01 0.37
CA VAL A 251 7.28 -14.58 1.70
C VAL A 251 7.59 -16.05 1.54
N ASN A 252 8.68 -16.52 2.15
CA ASN A 252 9.09 -17.92 2.15
C ASN A 252 9.56 -18.32 3.55
N ASN A 253 9.48 -19.61 3.85
CA ASN A 253 10.15 -20.23 5.00
C ASN A 253 9.79 -19.61 6.37
N ILE A 254 8.49 -19.40 6.64
CA ILE A 254 8.05 -19.00 7.99
C ILE A 254 8.41 -20.11 9.00
N VAL A 255 9.20 -19.75 10.01
CA VAL A 255 9.69 -20.64 11.06
C VAL A 255 8.70 -20.64 12.23
N THR A 256 8.28 -21.83 12.70
CA THR A 256 7.20 -21.96 13.72
C THR A 256 7.54 -21.23 15.00
N GLU A 257 8.77 -21.41 15.47
CA GLU A 257 9.26 -20.89 16.74
C GLU A 257 9.31 -19.36 16.77
N LYS A 258 9.33 -18.72 15.58
CA LYS A 258 9.35 -17.27 15.42
C LYS A 258 7.97 -16.62 15.43
N ILE A 259 6.91 -17.38 15.15
CA ILE A 259 5.57 -16.82 14.95
C ILE A 259 5.09 -15.96 16.13
N ALA A 260 5.39 -16.37 17.36
CA ALA A 260 4.88 -15.73 18.58
C ALA A 260 5.99 -15.37 19.59
N ASP A 261 7.25 -15.30 19.15
CA ASP A 261 8.35 -14.97 20.05
C ASP A 261 8.37 -13.46 20.41
N ALA A 262 9.43 -13.01 21.08
CA ALA A 262 9.56 -11.60 21.47
C ALA A 262 10.18 -10.72 20.36
N GLU A 263 10.82 -11.33 19.36
CA GLU A 263 11.41 -10.64 18.22
C GLU A 263 10.28 -10.27 17.24
N PRO A 264 10.24 -9.03 16.72
CA PRO A 264 9.29 -8.71 15.67
C PRO A 264 9.74 -9.31 14.34
N ASP A 265 8.80 -9.74 13.51
CA ASP A 265 9.08 -10.38 12.23
C ASP A 265 9.02 -9.41 11.04
N ILE A 266 8.15 -8.40 11.12
CA ILE A 266 7.92 -7.42 10.07
C ILE A 266 8.23 -6.04 10.60
N ILE A 267 9.08 -5.30 9.89
CA ILE A 267 9.37 -3.90 10.16
C ILE A 267 8.89 -3.08 8.97
N ILE A 268 8.12 -2.04 9.26
CA ILE A 268 7.64 -1.08 8.28
C ILE A 268 8.24 0.28 8.59
N THR A 269 8.87 0.87 7.58
CA THR A 269 9.52 2.19 7.69
C THR A 269 8.73 3.23 6.93
N GLN A 270 8.70 4.43 7.48
CA GLN A 270 8.06 5.59 6.88
C GLN A 270 9.06 6.74 6.94
N THR A 271 9.49 7.20 5.76
CA THR A 271 10.61 8.14 5.57
C THR A 271 10.16 9.43 4.85
N ALA A 272 8.87 9.75 4.91
CA ALA A 272 8.26 10.95 4.33
C ALA A 272 7.37 11.65 5.36
N SER A 273 6.36 12.42 4.93
CA SER A 273 5.32 12.95 5.82
C SER A 273 4.00 12.21 5.52
N PRO A 274 3.46 11.40 6.45
CA PRO A 274 2.12 10.82 6.29
C PRO A 274 1.05 11.91 6.17
N ASP A 275 -0.07 11.58 5.53
CA ASP A 275 -1.24 12.45 5.49
C ASP A 275 -1.78 12.68 6.93
N THR A 276 -2.20 13.92 7.20
CA THR A 276 -2.79 14.34 8.48
C THR A 276 -4.25 13.90 8.63
N GLY A 277 -4.89 13.43 7.55
CA GLY A 277 -6.30 13.01 7.49
C GLY A 277 -6.68 11.73 8.24
N ASN A 278 -5.80 11.20 9.11
CA ASN A 278 -6.00 9.94 9.83
C ASN A 278 -6.31 8.73 8.93
N VAL A 279 -5.65 8.67 7.79
CA VAL A 279 -5.77 7.55 6.84
C VAL A 279 -4.85 6.40 7.26
N ASN A 280 -5.28 5.17 6.97
CA ASN A 280 -4.58 3.96 7.36
C ASN A 280 -3.98 3.25 6.14
N ASP A 281 -2.75 2.77 6.31
CA ASP A 281 -2.20 1.70 5.49
C ASP A 281 -2.77 0.36 5.96
N ILE A 282 -2.85 -0.61 5.06
CA ILE A 282 -3.26 -1.98 5.38
C ILE A 282 -2.14 -2.94 5.02
N TYR A 283 -1.81 -3.81 5.97
CA TYR A 283 -0.75 -4.81 5.89
C TYR A 283 -1.37 -6.20 6.07
N TYR A 284 -1.05 -7.17 5.21
CA TYR A 284 -1.54 -8.53 5.39
C TYR A 284 -0.72 -9.56 4.64
N PHE A 285 -0.81 -10.81 5.09
CA PHE A 285 -0.33 -11.96 4.34
C PHE A 285 -1.42 -12.51 3.43
N SER A 286 -1.01 -13.06 2.29
CA SER A 286 -1.91 -13.75 1.36
C SER A 286 -1.27 -14.97 0.72
N ASP A 287 -2.11 -15.84 0.16
CA ASP A 287 -1.68 -16.91 -0.73
C ASP A 287 -1.35 -16.38 -2.14
N ASN A 288 -0.91 -17.27 -3.01
CA ASN A 288 -0.54 -16.90 -4.37
C ASN A 288 -1.75 -16.49 -5.24
N ALA A 289 -2.98 -16.82 -4.83
CA ALA A 289 -4.21 -16.36 -5.48
C ALA A 289 -4.70 -15.00 -4.94
N GLY A 290 -4.06 -14.49 -3.88
CA GLY A 290 -4.39 -13.23 -3.22
C GLY A 290 -5.40 -13.36 -2.08
N ASN A 291 -5.79 -14.59 -1.69
CA ASN A 291 -6.66 -14.78 -0.53
C ASN A 291 -5.89 -14.43 0.74
N ILE A 292 -6.51 -13.66 1.62
CA ILE A 292 -5.90 -13.32 2.92
C ILE A 292 -5.64 -14.57 3.74
N VAL A 293 -4.45 -14.63 4.33
CA VAL A 293 -4.04 -15.64 5.30
C VAL A 293 -3.86 -14.94 6.64
N GLY A 294 -4.66 -15.36 7.63
CA GLY A 294 -4.69 -14.72 8.94
C GLY A 294 -5.58 -13.47 8.97
N SER A 295 -5.07 -12.38 9.52
CA SER A 295 -5.80 -11.13 9.78
C SER A 295 -5.01 -9.91 9.31
N PRO A 296 -5.63 -9.01 8.52
CA PRO A 296 -5.00 -7.76 8.14
C PRO A 296 -4.82 -6.82 9.34
N ILE A 297 -3.76 -6.03 9.30
CA ILE A 297 -3.49 -4.95 10.25
C ILE A 297 -3.68 -3.62 9.53
N SER A 298 -4.40 -2.71 10.17
CA SER A 298 -4.56 -1.32 9.73
C SER A 298 -3.67 -0.43 10.60
N ALA A 299 -2.75 0.33 10.01
CA ALA A 299 -1.86 1.22 10.75
C ALA A 299 -1.98 2.67 10.26
N ASN A 300 -2.23 3.58 11.21
CA ASN A 300 -2.07 5.00 10.98
C ASN A 300 -0.64 5.39 11.32
N LEU A 301 0.21 5.51 10.30
CA LEU A 301 1.61 5.86 10.52
C LEU A 301 1.78 7.29 11.06
N ASN A 302 0.81 8.19 10.88
CA ASN A 302 0.86 9.53 11.48
C ASN A 302 0.77 9.49 13.02
N LEU A 303 0.10 8.48 13.58
CA LEU A 303 -0.03 8.29 15.04
C LEU A 303 1.20 7.60 15.67
N ILE A 304 2.13 7.11 14.85
CA ILE A 304 3.40 6.56 15.33
C ILE A 304 4.36 7.73 15.56
N THR A 305 4.91 7.82 16.78
CA THR A 305 5.87 8.87 17.12
C THR A 305 7.11 8.78 16.24
N ALA A 306 7.56 9.92 15.71
CA ALA A 306 8.81 9.99 14.96
C ALA A 306 9.99 9.63 15.88
N VAL A 307 10.84 8.72 15.41
CA VAL A 307 12.02 8.25 16.14
C VAL A 307 13.26 9.09 15.82
N GLY A 308 13.23 9.84 14.73
CA GLY A 308 14.31 10.71 14.25
C GLY A 308 13.91 11.45 12.97
N SER A 309 14.89 12.05 12.30
CA SER A 309 14.70 12.65 10.97
C SER A 309 15.98 12.57 10.15
N TYR A 310 15.85 12.55 8.83
CA TYR A 310 16.96 12.57 7.86
C TYR A 310 16.75 13.71 6.86
N ARG A 311 17.81 14.14 6.18
CA ARG A 311 17.71 15.14 5.10
C ARG A 311 17.40 14.45 3.78
N VAL A 312 16.42 14.98 3.06
CA VAL A 312 15.90 14.36 1.85
C VAL A 312 15.97 15.31 0.65
N ASP A 313 16.20 14.71 -0.51
CA ASP A 313 15.86 15.23 -1.82
C ASP A 313 14.73 14.43 -2.46
N LEU A 314 13.82 15.17 -3.09
CA LEU A 314 12.70 14.59 -3.83
C LEU A 314 12.93 14.76 -5.33
N PHE A 315 12.79 13.67 -6.06
CA PHE A 315 12.91 13.61 -7.51
C PHE A 315 11.58 13.19 -8.13
N THR A 316 11.19 13.87 -9.20
CA THR A 316 10.04 13.46 -10.02
C THR A 316 10.37 12.18 -10.76
N VAL A 317 9.32 11.44 -11.08
CA VAL A 317 9.40 10.26 -11.93
C VAL A 317 8.64 10.49 -13.23
N THR A 318 8.77 9.55 -14.16
CA THR A 318 7.93 9.53 -15.36
C THR A 318 6.46 9.49 -14.94
N GLN A 319 5.66 10.44 -15.44
CA GLN A 319 4.26 10.61 -15.03
C GLN A 319 3.29 9.87 -15.94
N ASN A 320 2.11 9.54 -15.39
CA ASN A 320 1.02 8.86 -16.10
C ASN A 320 1.44 7.51 -16.71
N THR A 321 2.41 6.84 -16.11
CA THR A 321 2.86 5.50 -16.50
C THR A 321 2.65 4.52 -15.35
N THR A 322 2.84 3.24 -15.61
CA THR A 322 2.80 2.23 -14.53
C THR A 322 3.95 2.48 -13.55
N ASN A 323 3.70 2.24 -12.26
CA ASN A 323 4.74 2.34 -11.23
C ASN A 323 5.98 1.49 -11.55
N GLU A 324 5.80 0.36 -12.23
CA GLU A 324 6.89 -0.53 -12.68
C GLU A 324 7.78 0.04 -13.80
N ALA A 325 7.20 0.87 -14.67
CA ALA A 325 7.91 1.48 -15.80
C ALA A 325 8.49 2.86 -15.45
N ALA A 326 8.05 3.47 -14.36
CA ALA A 326 8.47 4.79 -13.96
C ALA A 326 9.95 4.82 -13.55
N VAL A 327 10.68 5.77 -14.13
CA VAL A 327 12.06 6.09 -13.78
C VAL A 327 12.17 7.52 -13.28
N LEU A 328 13.17 7.77 -12.43
CA LEU A 328 13.59 9.09 -11.98
C LEU A 328 13.91 9.99 -13.18
N VAL A 329 13.42 11.24 -13.15
CA VAL A 329 13.56 12.21 -14.26
C VAL A 329 14.35 13.44 -13.84
N THR A 330 13.86 14.21 -12.87
CA THR A 330 14.49 15.47 -12.45
C THR A 330 14.29 15.73 -10.96
N GLY A 331 15.07 16.64 -10.38
CA GLY A 331 14.81 17.14 -9.03
C GLY A 331 13.47 17.88 -8.99
N ALA A 332 12.64 17.57 -7.98
CA ALA A 332 11.39 18.28 -7.78
C ALA A 332 11.66 19.75 -7.42
N THR A 333 10.84 20.67 -7.94
CA THR A 333 11.00 22.12 -7.74
C THR A 333 9.70 22.73 -7.18
N GLY A 334 9.83 23.86 -6.50
CA GLY A 334 8.70 24.59 -5.89
C GLY A 334 8.69 24.55 -4.36
N ALA A 335 7.78 25.31 -3.77
CA ALA A 335 7.65 25.40 -2.32
C ALA A 335 7.32 24.02 -1.71
N GLY A 336 8.04 23.65 -0.63
CA GLY A 336 7.88 22.36 0.03
C GLY A 336 8.75 21.23 -0.53
N PHE A 337 9.51 21.52 -1.60
CA PHE A 337 10.55 20.66 -2.14
C PHE A 337 11.96 21.16 -1.80
N ASP A 338 12.11 22.21 -0.99
CA ASP A 338 13.40 22.62 -0.48
C ASP A 338 14.06 21.49 0.31
N ILE A 339 15.40 21.40 0.26
CA ILE A 339 16.18 20.41 1.01
C ILE A 339 15.77 20.51 2.48
N GLY A 340 15.19 19.42 2.97
CA GLY A 340 14.43 19.46 4.21
C GLY A 340 14.59 18.19 5.03
N ALA A 341 14.19 18.30 6.29
CA ALA A 341 14.12 17.16 7.19
C ALA A 341 12.82 16.40 6.98
N ARG A 342 12.88 15.08 6.83
CA ARG A 342 11.69 14.22 6.94
C ARG A 342 11.77 13.36 8.19
N PRO A 343 10.65 13.23 8.92
CA PRO A 343 10.59 12.36 10.07
C PRO A 343 10.76 10.90 9.64
N ILE A 344 11.40 10.12 10.50
CA ILE A 344 11.48 8.68 10.40
C ILE A 344 10.50 8.12 11.41
N ARG A 345 9.58 7.27 10.95
CA ARG A 345 8.71 6.47 11.81
C ARG A 345 8.88 5.02 11.45
N VAL A 346 8.79 4.16 12.46
CA VAL A 346 8.96 2.72 12.28
C VAL A 346 7.91 1.98 13.13
N ALA A 347 7.20 1.08 12.47
CA ALA A 347 6.35 0.09 13.11
C ALA A 347 7.02 -1.27 13.01
N ALA A 348 6.81 -2.12 14.01
CA ALA A 348 7.24 -3.50 13.97
C ALA A 348 6.13 -4.41 14.51
N PHE A 349 5.97 -5.57 13.88
CA PHE A 349 4.87 -6.51 14.10
C PHE A 349 5.39 -7.93 14.14
N LYS A 350 4.74 -8.76 14.96
CA LYS A 350 4.94 -10.21 14.95
C LYS A 350 3.99 -10.89 13.99
N LEU A 351 4.38 -12.05 13.48
CA LEU A 351 3.53 -12.91 12.66
C LEU A 351 2.22 -13.29 13.37
N SER A 352 2.27 -13.53 14.68
CA SER A 352 1.08 -13.84 15.49
C SER A 352 0.05 -12.71 15.50
N GLU A 353 0.48 -11.44 15.36
CA GLU A 353 -0.43 -10.29 15.29
C GLU A 353 -1.23 -10.27 13.98
N PHE A 354 -0.67 -10.85 12.91
CA PHE A 354 -1.37 -11.12 11.67
C PHE A 354 -2.20 -12.42 11.73
N GLY A 355 -2.34 -13.07 12.88
CA GLY A 355 -3.05 -14.35 12.99
C GLY A 355 -2.37 -15.49 12.22
N ILE A 356 -1.06 -15.36 11.94
CA ILE A 356 -0.28 -16.46 11.41
C ILE A 356 -0.05 -17.48 12.53
N THR A 357 -0.19 -18.76 12.19
CA THR A 357 -0.11 -19.91 13.07
C THR A 357 0.65 -21.02 12.37
N ASP A 358 1.06 -22.05 13.11
CA ASP A 358 1.72 -23.21 12.52
C ASP A 358 0.86 -23.89 11.43
N THR A 359 -0.46 -23.86 11.60
CA THR A 359 -1.44 -24.44 10.67
C THR A 359 -1.55 -23.68 9.35
N ASN A 360 -1.47 -22.35 9.36
CA ASN A 360 -1.74 -21.54 8.16
C ASN A 360 -0.50 -20.91 7.51
N LYS A 361 0.67 -20.95 8.17
CA LYS A 361 1.91 -20.32 7.67
C LYS A 361 2.32 -20.77 6.27
N GLY A 362 2.02 -22.02 5.90
CA GLY A 362 2.35 -22.56 4.57
C GLY A 362 1.60 -21.87 3.43
N ASN A 363 0.47 -21.23 3.72
CA ASN A 363 -0.31 -20.48 2.75
C ASN A 363 0.14 -19.01 2.64
N ALA A 364 0.83 -18.47 3.65
CA ALA A 364 1.29 -17.08 3.68
C ALA A 364 2.52 -16.88 2.78
N THR A 365 2.29 -16.89 1.46
CA THR A 365 3.34 -16.82 0.43
C THR A 365 3.62 -15.41 -0.06
N ARG A 366 2.75 -14.46 0.28
CA ARG A 366 2.85 -13.04 -0.10
C ARG A 366 2.64 -12.16 1.12
N PHE A 367 3.33 -11.03 1.19
CA PHE A 367 3.02 -9.93 2.10
C PHE A 367 2.63 -8.72 1.27
N LYS A 368 1.51 -8.08 1.61
CA LYS A 368 0.94 -6.96 0.85
C LYS A 368 0.86 -5.71 1.70
N VAL A 369 1.24 -4.59 1.10
CA VAL A 369 1.07 -3.24 1.65
C VAL A 369 0.14 -2.46 0.76
N ILE A 370 -0.94 -1.96 1.35
CA ILE A 370 -1.95 -1.12 0.70
C ILE A 370 -1.81 0.29 1.29
N PRO A 371 -1.07 1.20 0.62
CA PRO A 371 -0.73 2.50 1.18
C PRO A 371 -1.96 3.39 1.26
N SER A 372 -2.08 4.26 2.25
CA SER A 372 -3.23 5.11 2.51
C SER A 372 -3.51 6.11 1.38
N GLY A 373 -2.51 6.36 0.53
CA GLY A 373 -2.57 7.29 -0.58
C GLY A 373 -2.16 8.71 -0.22
N ASN A 374 -1.64 9.41 -1.22
CA ASN A 374 -1.68 10.87 -1.42
C ASN A 374 -1.69 11.15 -2.92
#